data_AF-A0A3G6YM32-F1
#
_entry.id   AF-A0A3G6YM32-F1
#
_cell.length_a   1.000
_cell.length_b   1.000
_cell.length_c   1.000
_cell.angle_alpha   90.00
_cell.angle_beta   90.00
_cell.angle_gamma   90.00
#
_symmetry.space_group_name_H-M   'P 1'
#
loop_
_entity.id
_entity.type
_entity.pdbx_description
1 polymer ?
#
loop_
_entity_poly.entity_id
_entity_poly.type
_entity_poly.pdbx_seq_one_letter_code
_entity_poly.pdbx_strand_id
1 'polypeptide(L)'
;MIEAEKQGDTAGEIYKAYLSRAQYPLWVQDSLRTMIGLVSKLPPNIVIESTLLQEFIANATNDGFGLKQLFIRICLELLVFGRCGLLVDVDSNGVPYFALYDALSIINWKENSIGGRKDLKLLVLVEQFDNSEDEFGHNRIIS
;
A
#
# COMPACT_ATOMS: atom_id res chain seq x y z
N MET A 1 -46.60 7.34 -24.82
CA MET A 1 -45.26 7.91 -24.52
C MET A 1 -45.04 8.23 -23.04
N ILE A 2 -45.82 7.65 -22.10
CA ILE A 2 -45.70 7.93 -20.66
C ILE A 2 -45.07 6.76 -19.88
N GLU A 3 -44.82 5.60 -20.53
CA GLU A 3 -44.22 4.43 -19.86
C GLU A 3 -42.68 4.36 -19.92
N ALA A 4 -42.02 5.29 -20.61
CA ALA A 4 -40.55 5.31 -20.72
C ALA A 4 -39.85 6.10 -19.60
N GLU A 5 -40.58 6.87 -18.79
CA GLU A 5 -40.01 7.75 -17.75
C GLU A 5 -39.98 7.12 -16.34
N LYS A 6 -40.22 5.81 -16.20
CA LYS A 6 -40.00 5.07 -14.95
C LYS A 6 -38.66 4.30 -14.93
N GLN A 7 -37.66 4.78 -15.66
CA GLN A 7 -36.29 4.27 -15.58
C GLN A 7 -35.54 4.99 -14.44
N GLY A 8 -36.18 5.03 -13.27
CA GLY A 8 -35.61 5.61 -12.06
C GLY A 8 -34.53 4.68 -11.49
N ASP A 9 -33.31 5.18 -11.41
CA ASP A 9 -32.15 4.62 -10.67
C ASP A 9 -31.89 3.10 -10.79
N THR A 10 -32.13 2.51 -11.97
CA THR A 10 -31.90 1.07 -12.19
C THR A 10 -30.43 0.69 -11.97
N ALA A 11 -29.50 1.61 -12.27
CA ALA A 11 -28.07 1.43 -12.04
C ALA A 11 -27.71 1.42 -10.54
N GLY A 12 -28.30 2.33 -9.75
CA GLY A 12 -28.09 2.36 -8.30
C GLY A 12 -28.68 1.14 -7.58
N GLU A 13 -29.85 0.66 -8.02
CA GLU A 13 -30.44 -0.58 -7.52
C GLU A 13 -29.58 -1.82 -7.85
N ILE A 14 -29.06 -1.90 -9.08
CA ILE A 14 -28.13 -2.97 -9.48
C ILE A 14 -26.84 -2.92 -8.65
N TYR A 15 -26.27 -1.73 -8.43
CA TYR A 15 -25.07 -1.56 -7.63
C TYR A 15 -25.30 -1.97 -6.16
N LYS A 16 -26.42 -1.55 -5.56
CA LYS A 16 -26.82 -1.98 -4.21
C LYS A 16 -27.02 -3.49 -4.14
N ALA A 17 -27.64 -4.08 -5.15
CA ALA A 17 -27.84 -5.53 -5.21
C ALA A 17 -26.53 -6.31 -5.44
N TYR A 18 -25.54 -5.72 -6.10
CA TYR A 18 -24.18 -6.26 -6.19
C TYR A 18 -23.50 -6.22 -4.81
N LEU A 19 -23.51 -5.07 -4.14
CA LEU A 19 -22.92 -4.91 -2.81
C LEU A 19 -23.56 -5.85 -1.78
N SER A 20 -24.89 -6.00 -1.78
CA SER A 20 -25.59 -6.83 -0.80
C SER A 20 -25.38 -8.33 -0.98
N ARG A 21 -24.99 -8.76 -2.19
CA ARG A 21 -24.72 -10.18 -2.53
C ARG A 21 -23.24 -10.47 -2.72
N ALA A 22 -22.37 -9.47 -2.60
CA ALA A 22 -20.93 -9.67 -2.68
C ALA A 22 -20.50 -10.60 -1.55
N GLN A 23 -19.99 -11.77 -1.90
CA GLN A 23 -19.42 -12.72 -0.96
C GLN A 23 -17.91 -12.70 -1.12
N TYR A 24 -17.20 -12.37 -0.04
CA TYR A 24 -15.76 -12.53 0.02
C TYR A 24 -15.42 -13.97 0.42
N PRO A 25 -14.76 -14.77 -0.43
CA PRO A 25 -14.46 -16.15 -0.10
C PRO A 25 -13.37 -16.22 1.00
N LEU A 26 -13.67 -16.90 2.10
CA LEU A 26 -12.76 -17.00 3.26
C LEU A 26 -11.41 -17.66 2.90
N TRP A 27 -11.39 -18.56 1.90
CA TRP A 27 -10.17 -19.24 1.47
C TRP A 27 -9.11 -18.30 0.89
N VAL A 28 -9.47 -17.07 0.50
CA VAL A 28 -8.50 -16.06 0.04
C VAL A 28 -7.58 -15.67 1.18
N GLN A 29 -8.13 -15.42 2.38
CA GLN A 29 -7.34 -15.09 3.57
C GLN A 29 -6.44 -16.27 3.98
N ASP A 30 -6.96 -17.49 3.92
CA ASP A 30 -6.18 -18.69 4.23
C ASP A 30 -5.04 -18.90 3.24
N SER A 31 -5.30 -18.72 1.95
CA SER A 31 -4.31 -18.84 0.89
C SER A 31 -3.20 -17.80 1.07
N LEU A 32 -3.54 -16.54 1.32
CA LEU A 32 -2.57 -15.48 1.59
C LEU A 32 -1.68 -15.82 2.79
N ARG A 33 -2.29 -16.25 3.91
CA ARG A 33 -1.56 -16.64 5.12
C ARG A 33 -0.61 -17.81 4.84
N THR A 34 -1.04 -18.81 4.09
CA THR A 34 -0.18 -19.94 3.68
C THR A 34 0.98 -19.48 2.82
N MET A 35 0.74 -18.63 1.81
CA MET A 35 1.80 -18.12 0.94
C MET A 35 2.83 -17.30 1.70
N ILE A 36 2.40 -16.41 2.60
CA ILE A 36 3.30 -15.63 3.45
C ILE A 36 4.11 -16.53 4.38
N GLY A 37 3.49 -17.57 4.95
CA GLY A 37 4.19 -18.58 5.73
C GLY A 37 5.20 -19.40 4.94
N LEU A 38 5.06 -19.52 3.62
CA LEU A 38 6.07 -20.12 2.74
C LEU A 38 7.20 -19.13 2.43
N VAL A 39 6.88 -17.88 2.11
CA VAL A 39 7.87 -16.82 1.86
C VAL A 39 8.77 -16.62 3.08
N SER A 40 8.21 -16.61 4.29
CA SER A 40 8.98 -16.38 5.52
C SER A 40 9.98 -17.50 5.85
N LYS A 41 9.82 -18.70 5.28
CA LYS A 41 10.78 -19.81 5.44
C LYS A 41 12.06 -19.63 4.64
N LEU A 42 12.06 -18.74 3.66
CA LEU A 42 13.22 -18.40 2.85
C LEU A 42 13.69 -16.99 3.21
N PRO A 43 14.31 -16.79 4.40
CA PRO A 43 14.74 -15.47 4.82
C PRO A 43 15.78 -14.94 3.82
N PRO A 44 15.65 -13.67 3.38
CA PRO A 44 16.60 -13.10 2.45
C PRO A 44 17.98 -13.00 3.11
N ASN A 45 19.02 -13.43 2.38
CA ASN A 45 20.40 -13.21 2.78
C ASN A 45 20.82 -11.80 2.36
N ILE A 46 20.76 -10.86 3.30
CA ILE A 46 21.04 -9.44 3.05
C ILE A 46 22.49 -9.17 3.45
N VAL A 47 23.33 -8.93 2.45
CA VAL A 47 24.74 -8.55 2.64
C VAL A 47 24.89 -7.09 2.21
N ILE A 48 25.28 -6.24 3.16
CA ILE A 48 25.51 -4.82 2.93
C ILE A 48 26.99 -4.54 3.19
N GLU A 49 27.71 -4.16 2.14
CA GLU A 49 29.14 -3.86 2.20
C GLU A 49 29.42 -2.48 2.83
N SER A 50 28.52 -1.51 2.59
CA SER A 50 28.65 -0.16 3.11
C SER A 50 28.29 -0.11 4.60
N THR A 51 29.24 0.33 5.43
CA THR A 51 29.01 0.58 6.86
C THR A 51 27.90 1.60 7.11
N LEU A 52 27.77 2.60 6.23
CA LEU A 52 26.75 3.65 6.32
C LEU A 52 25.32 3.11 6.14
N LEU A 53 25.16 1.97 5.48
CA LEU A 53 23.84 1.38 5.18
C LEU A 53 23.51 0.19 6.09
N GLN A 54 24.40 -0.18 7.02
CA GLN A 54 24.17 -1.33 7.90
C GLN A 54 23.00 -1.12 8.85
N GLU A 55 22.68 0.12 9.20
CA GLU A 55 21.55 0.45 10.08
C GLU A 55 20.22 -0.07 9.52
N PHE A 56 20.07 -0.16 8.20
CA PHE A 56 18.88 -0.71 7.53
C PHE A 56 18.61 -2.18 7.85
N ILE A 57 19.60 -2.94 8.31
CA ILE A 57 19.36 -4.31 8.75
C ILE A 57 18.40 -4.33 9.95
N ALA A 58 18.51 -3.34 10.84
CA ALA A 58 17.70 -3.23 12.05
C ALA A 58 16.55 -2.20 11.91
N ASN A 59 16.81 -1.08 11.25
CA ASN A 59 15.88 0.04 11.12
C ASN A 59 15.97 0.65 9.71
N ALA A 60 15.06 0.26 8.82
CA ALA A 60 15.04 0.68 7.42
C ALA A 60 13.76 1.44 7.04
N THR A 61 12.73 1.44 7.88
CA THR A 61 11.39 1.93 7.54
C THR A 61 10.99 3.06 8.47
N ASN A 62 10.01 3.87 8.08
CA ASN A 62 9.47 4.95 8.90
C ASN A 62 8.87 4.47 10.22
N ASP A 63 8.44 3.21 10.31
CA ASP A 63 7.86 2.60 11.49
C ASP A 63 8.84 1.70 12.27
N GLY A 64 10.14 1.80 11.99
CA GLY A 64 11.20 1.22 12.83
C GLY A 64 11.59 -0.22 12.50
N PHE A 65 11.13 -0.77 11.38
CA PHE A 65 11.47 -2.14 10.98
C PHE A 65 12.65 -2.20 10.00
N GLY A 66 13.48 -3.24 10.12
CA GLY A 66 14.58 -3.52 9.21
C GLY A 66 14.16 -4.15 7.88
N LEU A 67 15.13 -4.29 6.98
CA LEU A 67 14.93 -4.76 5.59
C LEU A 67 14.26 -6.13 5.47
N LYS A 68 14.48 -7.05 6.42
CA LYS A 68 13.83 -8.37 6.41
C LYS A 68 12.31 -8.25 6.54
N GLN A 69 11.84 -7.38 7.42
CA GLN A 69 10.41 -7.17 7.61
C GLN A 69 9.81 -6.39 6.44
N LEU A 70 10.52 -5.38 5.94
CA LEU A 70 10.13 -4.65 4.74
C LEU A 70 9.92 -5.60 3.55
N PHE A 71 10.84 -6.55 3.35
CA PHE A 71 10.71 -7.58 2.30
C PHE A 71 9.42 -8.40 2.42
N ILE A 72 9.10 -8.89 3.63
CA ILE A 72 7.86 -9.65 3.85
C ILE A 72 6.62 -8.81 3.58
N ARG A 73 6.62 -7.53 3.97
CA ARG A 73 5.52 -6.59 3.71
C ARG A 73 5.34 -6.31 2.23
N ILE A 74 6.43 -6.12 1.47
CA ILE A 74 6.39 -5.98 0.01
C ILE A 74 5.78 -7.25 -0.62
N CYS A 75 6.23 -8.43 -0.22
CA CYS A 75 5.66 -9.68 -0.72
C CYS A 75 4.15 -9.80 -0.41
N LEU A 76 3.71 -9.34 0.76
CA LEU A 76 2.29 -9.31 1.12
C LEU A 76 1.49 -8.42 0.18
N GLU A 77 1.92 -7.17 -0.03
CA GLU A 77 1.23 -6.26 -0.96
C GLU A 77 1.19 -6.80 -2.40
N LEU A 78 2.29 -7.40 -2.87
CA LEU A 78 2.35 -8.02 -4.19
C LEU A 78 1.41 -9.22 -4.31
N LEU A 79 1.22 -10.02 -3.25
CA LEU A 79 0.30 -11.15 -3.25
C LEU A 79 -1.18 -10.72 -3.19
N VAL A 80 -1.47 -9.60 -2.52
CA VAL A 80 -2.85 -9.11 -2.36
C VAL A 80 -3.30 -8.26 -3.55
N PHE A 81 -2.48 -7.29 -3.97
CA PHE A 81 -2.87 -6.27 -4.93
C PHE A 81 -2.02 -6.28 -6.22
N GLY A 82 -0.96 -7.10 -6.27
CA GLY A 82 -0.06 -7.16 -7.42
C GLY A 82 0.87 -5.96 -7.56
N ARG A 83 0.83 -5.00 -6.63
CA ARG A 83 1.64 -3.77 -6.64
C ARG A 83 1.71 -3.15 -5.24
N CYS A 84 2.75 -2.36 -5.00
CA CYS A 84 2.91 -1.46 -3.85
C CYS A 84 3.75 -0.26 -4.25
N GLY A 85 3.66 0.81 -3.46
CA GLY A 85 4.52 1.99 -3.61
C GLY A 85 5.71 1.88 -2.67
N LEU A 86 6.92 2.12 -3.15
CA LEU A 86 8.10 2.20 -2.29
C LEU A 86 8.81 3.53 -2.58
N LEU A 87 8.83 4.41 -1.58
CA LEU A 87 9.51 5.69 -1.65
C LEU A 87 10.73 5.65 -0.71
N VAL A 88 11.86 6.16 -1.18
CA VAL A 88 13.00 6.45 -0.31
C VAL A 88 12.90 7.92 0.07
N ASP A 89 12.78 8.18 1.36
CA ASP A 89 12.69 9.51 1.92
C ASP A 89 13.73 9.70 3.03
N VAL A 90 13.85 10.91 3.58
CA VAL A 90 14.86 11.28 4.57
C VAL A 90 14.18 11.91 5.78
N ASP A 91 14.52 11.42 6.97
CA ASP A 91 13.96 11.95 8.22
C ASP A 91 14.54 13.32 8.59
N SER A 92 14.04 13.91 9.69
CA SER A 92 14.52 15.22 10.17
C SER A 92 16.00 15.23 10.59
N ASN A 93 16.60 14.07 10.83
CA ASN A 93 18.00 13.92 11.21
C ASN A 93 18.90 13.65 9.99
N GLY A 94 18.35 13.61 8.78
CA GLY A 94 19.09 13.30 7.56
C GLY A 94 19.28 11.79 7.33
N VAL A 95 18.57 10.93 8.05
CA VAL A 95 18.66 9.48 7.92
C VAL A 95 17.64 9.01 6.87
N PRO A 96 18.10 8.37 5.77
CA PRO A 96 17.20 7.82 4.77
C PRO A 96 16.36 6.65 5.31
N TYR A 97 15.14 6.49 4.83
CA TYR A 97 14.27 5.37 5.16
C TYR A 97 13.37 4.99 3.97
N PHE A 98 12.83 3.78 4.00
CA PHE A 98 11.85 3.28 3.05
C PHE A 98 10.44 3.49 3.59
N ALA A 99 9.64 4.30 2.91
CA ALA A 99 8.21 4.41 3.11
C ALA A 99 7.49 3.44 2.17
N LEU A 100 6.76 2.47 2.76
CA LEU A 100 5.94 1.52 2.02
C LEU A 100 4.50 2.04 1.98
N TYR A 101 3.95 2.16 0.78
CA TYR A 101 2.57 2.54 0.52
C TYR A 101 1.81 1.34 -0.02
N ASP A 102 0.60 1.15 0.51
CA ASP A 102 -0.32 0.17 -0.02
C ASP A 102 -0.74 0.50 -1.46
N ALA A 103 -1.36 -0.47 -2.13
CA ALA A 103 -1.78 -0.31 -3.52
C ALA A 103 -2.85 0.76 -3.76
N LEU A 104 -3.61 1.14 -2.73
CA LEU A 104 -4.72 2.08 -2.80
C LEU A 104 -4.25 3.53 -2.63
N SER A 105 -3.12 3.72 -1.95
CA SER A 105 -2.45 5.00 -1.79
C SER A 105 -1.79 5.48 -3.09
N ILE A 106 -1.64 4.60 -4.09
CA ILE A 106 -1.19 4.96 -5.43
C ILE A 106 -2.37 5.47 -6.26
N ILE A 107 -2.53 6.79 -6.33
CA ILE A 107 -3.66 7.44 -7.00
C ILE A 107 -3.43 7.73 -8.48
N ASN A 108 -2.16 7.79 -8.92
CA ASN A 108 -1.81 7.99 -10.32
C ASN A 108 -0.41 7.46 -10.61
N TRP A 109 -0.19 6.91 -11.80
CA TRP A 109 1.12 6.49 -12.26
C TRP A 109 1.22 6.55 -13.78
N LYS A 110 2.44 6.73 -14.29
CA LYS A 110 2.72 6.72 -15.72
C LYS A 110 3.91 5.83 -15.98
N GLU A 111 3.76 4.94 -16.95
CA GLU A 111 4.83 4.10 -17.48
C GLU A 111 5.22 4.59 -18.87
N ASN A 112 6.48 4.41 -19.25
CA ASN A 112 6.92 4.57 -20.63
C ASN A 112 7.64 3.31 -21.10
N SER A 113 7.57 3.00 -22.40
CA SER A 113 8.34 1.90 -22.97
C SER A 113 9.71 2.39 -23.42
N ILE A 114 10.77 1.92 -22.78
CA ILE A 114 12.15 2.19 -23.17
C ILE A 114 12.80 0.83 -23.44
N GLY A 115 13.17 0.58 -24.70
CA GLY A 115 13.79 -0.69 -25.10
C GLY A 115 12.90 -1.92 -24.87
N GLY A 116 11.57 -1.78 -24.97
CA GLY A 116 10.62 -2.87 -24.75
C GLY A 116 10.34 -3.20 -23.28
N ARG A 117 10.98 -2.48 -22.34
CA ARG A 117 10.67 -2.55 -20.90
C ARG A 117 9.77 -1.39 -20.50
N LYS A 118 8.86 -1.64 -19.55
CA LYS A 118 8.01 -0.62 -18.93
C LYS A 118 8.77 0.00 -17.76
N ASP A 119 9.14 1.26 -17.90
CA ASP A 119 9.79 2.03 -16.84
C ASP A 119 8.80 3.02 -16.22
N LEU A 120 8.76 3.07 -14.89
CA LEU A 120 7.96 4.04 -14.13
C LEU A 120 8.51 5.46 -14.36
N LYS A 121 7.64 6.39 -14.75
CA LYS A 121 7.96 7.80 -15.03
C LYS A 121 7.28 8.79 -14.10
N LEU A 122 6.12 8.41 -13.56
CA LEU A 122 5.39 9.19 -12.58
C LEU A 122 4.76 8.20 -11.60
N LEU A 123 4.85 8.53 -10.32
CA LEU A 123 4.11 7.91 -9.25
C LEU A 123 3.55 9.04 -8.39
N VAL A 124 2.24 9.03 -8.16
CA VAL A 124 1.57 9.96 -7.26
C VAL A 124 1.00 9.15 -6.11
N LEU A 125 1.43 9.50 -4.91
CA LEU A 125 1.03 8.89 -3.66
C LEU A 125 0.17 9.88 -2.89
N VAL A 126 -0.81 9.35 -2.16
CA VAL A 126 -1.58 10.13 -1.19
C VAL A 126 -1.18 9.72 0.22
N GLU A 127 -1.03 10.73 1.08
CA GLU A 127 -0.72 10.57 2.49
C GLU A 127 -1.76 11.30 3.34
N GLN A 128 -2.02 10.75 4.51
CA GLN A 128 -2.79 11.42 5.55
C GLN A 128 -1.82 11.82 6.66
N PHE A 129 -1.78 13.11 6.95
CA PHE A 129 -1.02 13.66 8.07
C PHE A 129 -2.00 14.17 9.12
N ASP A 130 -1.76 13.83 10.38
CA ASP A 130 -2.40 14.51 11.50
C ASP A 130 -1.82 15.93 11.58
N ASN A 131 -2.58 16.91 11.08
CA ASN A 131 -2.21 18.30 11.26
C ASN A 131 -2.66 18.73 12.67
N SER A 132 -1.75 19.26 13.49
CA SER A 132 -2.08 19.74 14.84
C SER A 132 -3.05 20.92 14.86
N GLU A 133 -3.24 21.59 13.70
CA GLU A 133 -4.24 22.65 13.50
C GLU A 133 -5.55 22.12 12.88
N ASP A 134 -5.73 20.80 12.74
CA ASP A 134 -6.97 20.22 12.23
C ASP A 134 -8.12 20.42 13.24
N GLU A 135 -9.17 21.11 12.81
CA GLU A 135 -10.40 21.32 13.59
C GLU A 135 -11.14 20.00 13.90
N PHE A 136 -10.82 18.92 13.20
CA PHE A 136 -11.31 17.57 13.45
C PHE A 136 -10.30 16.69 14.22
N GLY A 137 -9.17 17.25 14.66
CA GLY A 137 -8.12 16.56 15.40
C GLY A 137 -8.61 15.97 16.73
N HIS A 138 -8.08 14.80 17.11
CA HIS A 138 -8.52 14.08 18.30
C HIS A 138 -7.92 14.60 19.63
N ASN A 139 -7.17 15.70 19.59
CA ASN A 139 -6.61 16.35 20.75
C ASN A 139 -7.73 17.04 21.54
N ARG A 140 -8.34 16.33 22.50
CA ARG A 140 -9.22 16.94 23.49
C ARG A 140 -8.44 17.98 24.28
N ILE A 141 -8.74 19.26 24.08
CA ILE A 141 -8.41 20.31 25.04
C ILE A 141 -9.21 19.97 26.31
N ILE A 142 -8.56 19.30 27.27
CA ILE A 142 -9.11 19.14 28.60
C ILE A 142 -8.94 20.51 29.28
N SER A 143 -10.01 21.29 29.33
CA SER A 143 -10.13 22.49 30.16
C SER A 143 -10.23 22.13 31.64
#